data_AF-A0A2E2B0X5-F1
#
_entry.id   AF-A0A2E2B0X5-F1
#
_cell.length_a   1.000
_cell.length_b   1.000
_cell.length_c   1.000
_cell.angle_alpha   90.00
_cell.angle_beta   90.00
_cell.angle_gamma   90.00
#
_symmetry.space_group_name_H-M   'P 1'
#
loop_
_entity.id
_entity.type
_entity.pdbx_description
1 polymer ?
#
loop_
_entity_poly.entity_id
_entity_poly.type
_entity_poly.pdbx_seq_one_letter_code
_entity_poly.pdbx_strand_id
1 'polypeptide(L)'
;MKTINAIISKIAKQHLHIQTLKTRKRDCLDFHNVAVWEVGDALEAAYRAGQASNTPQMIETICDNLSPDAVGAIAARLHNTQTNDGNVNREVLWFTQQLIQALGGKEQQERIVKELGL
;
A
#
# COMPACT_ATOMS: atom_id res chain seq x y z
N MET A 1 -0.50 15.53 -4.06
CA MET A 1 -1.21 14.30 -4.47
C MET A 1 -0.60 13.76 -5.76
N LYS A 2 -0.26 12.46 -5.83
CA LYS A 2 0.06 11.83 -7.12
C LYS A 2 -1.25 11.59 -7.86
N THR A 3 -1.44 12.20 -9.02
CA THR A 3 -2.62 11.95 -9.86
C THR A 3 -2.65 10.48 -10.27
N ILE A 4 -3.84 9.88 -10.34
CA ILE A 4 -4.05 8.49 -10.80
C ILE A 4 -3.25 8.18 -12.07
N ASN A 5 -3.27 9.12 -13.04
CA ASN A 5 -2.52 9.00 -14.29
C ASN A 5 -0.99 8.84 -14.10
N ALA A 6 -0.41 9.50 -13.10
CA ALA A 6 1.03 9.39 -12.81
C ALA A 6 1.37 8.02 -12.21
N ILE A 7 0.50 7.47 -11.37
CA ILE A 7 0.65 6.13 -10.79
C ILE A 7 0.54 5.07 -11.88
N ILE A 8 -0.53 5.10 -12.68
CA ILE A 8 -0.75 4.13 -13.76
C ILE A 8 0.38 4.22 -14.79
N SER A 9 0.82 5.43 -15.16
CA SER A 9 1.95 5.60 -16.08
C SER A 9 3.26 5.03 -15.52
N LYS A 10 3.47 5.12 -14.20
CA LYS A 10 4.65 4.52 -13.56
C LYS A 10 4.58 3.00 -13.60
N ILE A 11 3.42 2.42 -13.29
CA ILE A 11 3.20 0.96 -13.31
C ILE A 11 3.41 0.42 -14.73
N ALA A 12 2.82 1.06 -15.74
CA ALA A 12 2.98 0.67 -17.14
C ALA A 12 4.45 0.68 -17.59
N LYS A 13 5.23 1.67 -17.14
CA LYS A 13 6.68 1.73 -17.42
C LYS A 13 7.46 0.61 -16.74
N GLN A 14 7.14 0.32 -15.48
CA GLN A 14 7.91 -0.62 -14.66
C GLN A 14 7.61 -2.08 -14.96
N HIS A 15 6.33 -2.41 -15.16
CA HIS A 15 5.86 -3.80 -15.28
C HIS A 15 5.55 -4.22 -16.71
N LEU A 16 5.13 -3.28 -17.57
CA LEU A 16 4.73 -3.59 -18.95
C LEU A 16 5.73 -3.06 -19.99
N HIS A 17 6.78 -2.37 -19.55
CA HIS A 17 7.77 -1.69 -20.40
C HIS A 17 7.16 -0.67 -21.41
N ILE A 18 5.98 -0.14 -21.11
CA ILE A 18 5.27 0.84 -21.95
C ILE A 18 5.65 2.26 -21.49
N GLN A 19 6.36 3.01 -22.34
CA GLN A 19 6.81 4.37 -22.00
C GLN A 19 5.68 5.37 -21.83
N THR A 20 4.58 5.22 -22.56
CA THR A 20 3.44 6.14 -22.51
C THR A 20 2.14 5.43 -22.81
N LEU A 21 1.08 5.81 -22.08
CA LEU A 21 -0.28 5.32 -22.32
C LEU A 21 -1.08 6.25 -23.23
N LYS A 22 -0.43 7.26 -23.84
CA LYS A 22 -1.05 8.12 -24.84
C LYS A 22 -1.01 7.44 -26.20
N THR A 23 -2.15 7.40 -26.90
CA THR A 23 -2.24 6.88 -28.28
C THR A 23 -1.42 7.74 -29.24
N ARG A 24 -0.62 7.09 -30.09
CA ARG A 24 0.29 7.72 -31.05
C ARG A 24 -0.13 7.49 -32.51
N LYS A 25 -1.21 6.74 -32.73
CA LYS A 25 -1.78 6.37 -34.03
C LYS A 25 -0.75 5.68 -34.94
N ARG A 26 0.07 4.82 -34.35
CA ARG A 26 1.07 4.01 -35.06
C ARG A 26 1.15 2.64 -34.42
N ASP A 27 0.91 1.60 -35.21
CA ASP A 27 0.77 0.25 -34.68
C ASP A 27 1.98 -0.18 -33.84
N CYS A 28 3.19 0.04 -34.34
CA CYS A 28 4.43 -0.31 -33.63
C CYS A 28 4.68 0.46 -32.33
N LEU A 29 3.89 1.49 -32.03
CA LEU A 29 3.99 2.30 -30.82
C LEU A 29 2.79 2.15 -29.89
N ASP A 30 1.66 1.66 -30.40
CA ASP A 30 0.40 1.54 -29.66
C ASP A 30 0.06 0.07 -29.34
N PHE A 31 0.64 -0.89 -30.06
CA PHE A 31 0.51 -2.33 -29.76
C PHE A 31 1.79 -2.85 -29.13
N HIS A 32 1.64 -3.55 -28.00
CA HIS A 32 2.73 -4.13 -27.23
C HIS A 32 2.45 -5.62 -27.02
N ASN A 33 3.45 -6.46 -27.29
CA ASN A 33 3.44 -7.85 -26.87
C ASN A 33 3.93 -7.89 -25.42
N VAL A 34 3.07 -8.31 -24.52
CA VAL A 34 3.34 -8.34 -23.07
C VAL A 34 3.07 -9.75 -22.57
N ALA A 35 3.94 -10.25 -21.70
CA ALA A 35 3.74 -11.55 -21.11
C ALA A 35 2.60 -11.55 -20.09
N VAL A 36 1.90 -12.67 -19.95
CA VAL A 36 0.76 -12.77 -19.02
C VAL A 36 1.16 -12.53 -17.55
N TRP A 37 2.40 -12.86 -17.17
CA TRP A 37 2.90 -12.59 -15.82
C TRP A 37 3.18 -11.11 -15.58
N GLU A 38 3.69 -10.37 -16.58
CA GLU A 38 3.88 -8.91 -16.50
C GLU A 38 2.54 -8.19 -16.32
N VAL A 39 1.49 -8.68 -16.98
CA VAL A 39 0.12 -8.20 -16.76
C VAL A 39 -0.34 -8.46 -15.33
N GLY A 40 -0.09 -9.67 -14.81
CA GLY A 40 -0.37 -10.01 -13.41
C GLY A 40 0.31 -9.06 -12.42
N ASP A 41 1.62 -8.85 -12.58
CA ASP A 41 2.41 -7.97 -11.73
C ASP A 41 1.94 -6.51 -11.80
N ALA A 42 1.59 -6.02 -13.00
CA ALA A 42 1.06 -4.68 -13.18
C ALA A 42 -0.30 -4.49 -12.50
N LEU A 43 -1.18 -5.48 -12.59
CA LEU A 43 -2.50 -5.46 -11.95
C LEU A 43 -2.37 -5.50 -10.42
N GLU A 44 -1.49 -6.35 -9.89
CA GLU A 44 -1.21 -6.40 -8.45
C GLU A 44 -0.64 -5.05 -7.96
N ALA A 45 0.31 -4.48 -8.69
CA ALA A 45 0.87 -3.16 -8.38
C ALA A 45 -0.19 -2.05 -8.41
N ALA A 46 -1.12 -2.09 -9.39
CA ALA A 46 -2.22 -1.14 -9.49
C ALA A 46 -3.19 -1.26 -8.31
N TYR A 47 -3.56 -2.49 -7.94
CA TYR A 47 -4.42 -2.75 -6.79
C TYR A 47 -3.82 -2.22 -5.48
N ARG A 48 -2.54 -2.54 -5.22
CA ARG A 48 -1.81 -2.06 -4.03
C ARG A 48 -1.68 -0.53 -4.02
N ALA A 49 -1.41 0.09 -5.16
CA ALA A 49 -1.33 1.54 -5.25
C ALA A 49 -2.70 2.21 -5.01
N GLY A 50 -3.78 1.58 -5.46
CA GLY A 50 -5.15 1.99 -5.17
C GLY A 50 -5.46 1.91 -3.67
N GLN A 51 -5.15 0.78 -3.02
CA GLN A 51 -5.31 0.64 -1.57
C GLN A 51 -4.57 1.73 -0.81
N ALA A 52 -3.28 1.94 -1.12
CA ALA A 52 -2.44 2.97 -0.50
C ALA A 52 -2.96 4.41 -0.69
N SER A 53 -3.77 4.65 -1.72
CA SER A 53 -4.40 5.96 -1.92
C SER A 53 -5.63 6.19 -1.03
N ASN A 54 -6.28 5.12 -0.58
CA ASN A 54 -7.46 5.16 0.30
C ASN A 54 -7.09 5.07 1.80
N THR A 55 -5.91 4.53 2.11
CA THR A 55 -5.41 4.35 3.48
C THR A 55 -5.29 5.64 4.30
N PRO A 56 -4.82 6.78 3.73
CA PRO A 56 -4.68 8.01 4.51
C PRO A 56 -6.00 8.44 5.14
N GLN A 57 -7.11 8.32 4.40
CA GLN A 57 -8.43 8.73 4.87
C GLN A 57 -8.98 7.79 5.95
N MET A 58 -8.76 6.49 5.81
CA MET A 58 -9.14 5.50 6.83
C MET A 58 -8.31 5.66 8.11
N ILE A 59 -6.99 5.88 7.99
CA ILE A 59 -6.12 6.07 9.16
C ILE A 59 -6.39 7.40 9.85
N GLU A 60 -6.60 8.47 9.10
CA GLU A 60 -7.04 9.76 9.65
C GLU A 60 -8.34 9.59 10.44
N THR A 61 -9.34 8.91 9.86
CA THR A 61 -10.58 8.59 10.57
C THR A 61 -10.34 7.77 11.85
N ILE A 62 -9.42 6.80 11.81
CA ILE A 62 -9.06 5.98 12.99
C ILE A 62 -8.40 6.85 14.06
N CYS A 63 -7.44 7.69 13.69
CA CYS A 63 -6.73 8.59 14.60
C CYS A 63 -7.63 9.69 15.17
N ASP A 64 -8.63 10.14 14.43
CA ASP A 64 -9.62 11.12 14.90
C ASP A 64 -10.61 10.52 15.90
N ASN A 65 -10.87 9.21 15.81
CA ASN A 65 -11.87 8.53 16.64
C ASN A 65 -11.29 7.67 17.77
N LEU A 66 -9.99 7.38 17.76
CA LEU A 66 -9.31 6.56 18.76
C LEU A 66 -8.13 7.31 19.38
N SER A 67 -7.83 7.03 20.66
CA SER A 67 -6.62 7.55 21.28
C SER A 67 -5.36 6.96 20.63
N PRO A 68 -4.21 7.68 20.65
CA PRO A 68 -2.93 7.16 20.18
C PRO A 68 -2.57 5.80 20.80
N ASP A 69 -2.91 5.61 22.07
CA ASP A 69 -2.69 4.37 22.82
C ASP A 69 -3.47 3.19 22.24
N ALA A 70 -4.76 3.41 21.92
CA ALA A 70 -5.60 2.39 21.31
C ALA A 70 -5.09 2.00 19.92
N VAL A 71 -4.65 2.97 19.12
CA VAL A 71 -4.05 2.72 17.80
C VAL A 71 -2.72 1.95 17.94
N GLY A 72 -1.89 2.32 18.91
CA GLY A 72 -0.63 1.62 19.20
C GLY A 72 -0.83 0.17 19.63
N ALA A 73 -1.84 -0.10 20.46
CA ALA A 73 -2.23 -1.44 20.87
C ALA A 73 -2.72 -2.29 19.68
N ILE A 74 -3.54 -1.71 18.80
CA ILE A 74 -4.02 -2.38 17.57
C ILE A 74 -2.82 -2.73 16.67
N ALA A 75 -1.92 -1.78 16.43
CA ALA A 75 -0.73 -2.00 15.61
C ALA A 75 0.16 -3.12 16.19
N ALA A 76 0.39 -3.12 17.50
CA ALA A 76 1.16 -4.18 18.16
C ALA A 76 0.52 -5.56 18.00
N ARG A 77 -0.81 -5.63 18.13
CA ARG A 77 -1.54 -6.90 18.02
C ARG A 77 -1.52 -7.44 16.59
N LEU A 78 -1.67 -6.56 15.59
CA LEU A 78 -1.59 -6.91 14.18
C LEU A 78 -0.19 -7.36 13.77
N HIS A 79 0.87 -6.76 14.33
CA HIS A 79 2.26 -7.12 14.02
C HIS A 79 2.57 -8.60 14.29
N ASN A 80 1.97 -9.18 15.33
CA ASN A 80 2.19 -10.56 15.74
C ASN A 80 1.25 -11.57 15.07
N THR A 81 0.34 -11.12 14.20
CA THR A 81 -0.55 -12.05 13.49
C THR A 81 0.17 -12.78 12.37
N GLN A 82 -0.01 -14.09 12.33
CA GLN A 82 0.37 -14.94 11.21
C GLN A 82 -0.81 -15.83 10.85
N THR A 83 -1.07 -15.92 9.55
CA THR A 83 -2.10 -16.77 8.96
C THR A 83 -1.45 -17.77 8.00
N ASN A 84 -2.22 -18.76 7.55
CA ASN A 84 -1.78 -19.72 6.55
C ASN A 84 -1.62 -19.11 5.14
N ASP A 85 -2.05 -17.86 4.94
CA ASP A 85 -1.95 -17.16 3.66
C ASP A 85 -0.87 -16.06 3.72
N GLY A 86 0.18 -16.24 2.92
CA GLY A 86 1.28 -15.29 2.83
C GLY A 86 0.88 -13.90 2.29
N ASN A 87 -0.17 -13.81 1.48
CA ASN A 87 -0.69 -12.53 0.99
C ASN A 87 -1.38 -11.77 2.11
N VAL A 88 -2.23 -12.45 2.90
CA VAL A 88 -2.88 -11.83 4.06
C VAL A 88 -1.84 -11.33 5.05
N ASN A 89 -0.80 -12.12 5.33
CA ASN A 89 0.29 -11.70 6.22
C ASN A 89 1.00 -10.43 5.71
N ARG A 90 1.20 -10.33 4.40
CA ARG A 90 1.82 -9.16 3.77
C ARG A 90 0.91 -7.92 3.84
N GLU A 91 -0.39 -8.09 3.67
CA GLU A 91 -1.38 -7.01 3.80
C GLU A 91 -1.46 -6.50 5.25
N VAL A 92 -1.51 -7.40 6.23
CA VAL A 92 -1.53 -7.03 7.65
C VAL A 92 -0.24 -6.32 8.06
N LEU A 93 0.92 -6.80 7.62
CA LEU A 93 2.19 -6.14 7.88
C LEU A 93 2.21 -4.73 7.27
N TRP A 94 1.77 -4.60 6.01
CA TRP A 94 1.70 -3.30 5.34
C TRP A 94 0.78 -2.33 6.08
N PHE A 95 -0.41 -2.76 6.49
CA PHE A 95 -1.35 -1.92 7.21
C PHE A 95 -0.82 -1.49 8.59
N THR A 96 -0.18 -2.43 9.31
CA THR A 96 0.49 -2.15 10.58
C THR A 96 1.55 -1.05 10.44
N GLN A 97 2.36 -1.10 9.37
CA GLN A 97 3.34 -0.05 9.09
C GLN A 97 2.70 1.31 8.83
N GLN A 98 1.52 1.36 8.20
CA GLN A 98 0.80 2.62 7.99
C GLN A 98 0.28 3.22 9.30
N LEU A 99 -0.25 2.40 10.22
CA LEU A 99 -0.67 2.85 11.55
C LEU A 99 0.53 3.39 12.36
N ILE A 100 1.66 2.68 12.33
CA ILE A 100 2.88 3.10 13.02
C ILE A 100 3.38 4.44 12.46
N GLN A 101 3.35 4.64 11.13
CA GLN A 101 3.75 5.91 10.53
C GLN A 101 2.84 7.06 10.96
N ALA A 102 1.53 6.84 11.03
CA ALA A 102 0.58 7.85 11.49
C ALA A 102 0.76 8.23 12.96
N LEU A 103 1.21 7.30 13.79
CA LEU A 103 1.57 7.55 15.20
C LEU A 103 2.88 8.34 15.38
N GLY A 104 3.58 8.72 14.31
CA GLY A 104 4.88 9.39 14.39
C GLY A 104 6.07 8.42 14.34
N GLY A 105 5.85 7.15 14.00
CA GLY A 105 6.89 6.17 13.75
C GLY A 105 7.03 5.11 14.84
N LYS A 106 8.01 4.22 14.64
CA LYS A 106 8.19 3.01 15.45
C LYS A 106 8.53 3.31 16.92
N GLU A 107 9.33 4.34 17.17
CA GLU A 107 9.72 4.73 18.53
C GLU A 107 8.52 5.11 19.39
N GLN A 108 7.58 5.87 18.83
CA GLN A 108 6.37 6.27 19.55
C GLN A 108 5.46 5.07 19.83
N GLN A 109 5.33 4.15 18.88
CA GLN A 109 4.55 2.93 19.06
C GLN A 109 5.18 2.00 20.12
N GLU A 110 6.50 1.80 20.11
CA GLU A 110 7.20 1.00 21.14
C GLU A 110 7.03 1.58 22.54
N ARG A 111 7.03 2.91 22.65
CA ARG A 111 6.81 3.62 23.92
C ARG A 111 5.39 3.39 24.45
N ILE A 112 4.39 3.52 23.58
CA ILE A 112 2.98 3.22 23.91
C ILE A 112 2.80 1.76 24.34
N VAL A 113 3.39 0.81 23.60
CA VAL A 113 3.32 -0.62 23.94
C VAL A 113 3.89 -0.90 25.32
N LYS A 114 5.03 -0.29 25.64
CA LYS A 114 5.66 -0.41 26.96
C LYS A 114 4.82 0.20 28.07
N GLU A 115 4.18 1.35 27.83
CA GLU A 115 3.29 2.02 28.79
C GLU A 115 2.00 1.21 29.03
N LEU A 116 1.51 0.50 28.01
CA LEU A 116 0.33 -0.37 28.09
C LEU A 116 0.64 -1.80 28.58
N GLY A 117 1.91 -2.17 28.72
CA GLY A 117 2.34 -3.50 29.15
C GLY A 117 2.01 -4.62 28.15
N LEU A 118 2.01 -4.30 26.85
CA LEU A 118 1.72 -5.21 25.74
C LEU A 118 2.98 -5.82 25.12
#